data_AF-Q9L740-F1
#
_entry.id   AF-Q9L740-F1
#
_cell.length_a   1.000
_cell.length_b   1.000
_cell.length_c   1.000
_cell.angle_alpha   90.00
_cell.angle_beta   90.00
_cell.angle_gamma   90.00
#
_symmetry.space_group_name_H-M   'P 1'
#
loop_
_entity.id
_entity.type
_entity.pdbx_description
1 polymer ?
#
loop_
_entity_poly.entity_id
_entity_poly.type
_entity_poly.pdbx_seq_one_letter_code
_entity_poly.pdbx_strand_id
1 'polypeptide(L)'
;QPAKINTPASLAGSQASWTLRVHVGANQDEAIAVNIYASNVANLFAGEGAQAAPVQEIGQQEEGQAAPAPAAAPAQGGVNSPINVTTAVDANMSLAKIEGAIRMVSDQRANLGAFQNRLESIKDSTEYAIENLKASYAQIKDATMTDEVVASTTHSILT
;
A
#
# COMPACT_ATOMS: atom_id res chain seq x y z
N GLN A 1 4.03 24.03 -6.18
CA GLN A 1 2.71 23.33 -6.06
C GLN A 1 2.93 22.14 -5.14
N PRO A 2 2.08 21.89 -4.12
CA PRO A 2 2.17 20.64 -3.37
C PRO A 2 2.01 19.47 -4.35
N ALA A 3 2.82 18.42 -4.18
CA ALA A 3 2.74 17.23 -5.02
C ALA A 3 1.30 16.72 -5.03
N LYS A 4 0.70 16.64 -6.23
CA LYS A 4 -0.67 16.12 -6.38
C LYS A 4 -0.60 14.62 -6.12
N ILE A 5 -0.96 14.20 -4.91
CA ILE A 5 -1.25 12.80 -4.64
C ILE A 5 -2.55 12.51 -5.39
N ASN A 6 -2.46 11.83 -6.53
CA ASN A 6 -3.61 11.29 -7.23
C ASN A 6 -4.19 10.16 -6.38
N THR A 7 -4.97 10.50 -5.36
CA THR A 7 -5.86 9.53 -4.71
C THR A 7 -7.13 9.43 -5.57
N PRO A 8 -7.37 8.32 -6.27
CA PRO A 8 -8.63 8.17 -7.00
C PRO A 8 -9.80 8.23 -6.02
N ALA A 9 -10.86 8.91 -6.44
CA ALA A 9 -12.11 9.02 -5.72
C ALA A 9 -12.82 7.65 -5.63
N SER A 10 -12.43 6.77 -4.71
CA SER A 10 -13.30 5.74 -4.10
C SER A 10 -12.55 4.91 -3.06
N LEU A 11 -12.21 5.52 -1.92
CA LEU A 11 -11.95 4.73 -0.70
C LEU A 11 -13.23 4.09 -0.14
N ALA A 12 -14.39 4.46 -0.67
CA ALA A 12 -15.66 3.77 -0.45
C ALA A 12 -15.85 2.67 -1.51
N GLY A 13 -15.29 1.48 -1.25
CA GLY A 13 -15.69 0.25 -1.96
C GLY A 13 -14.72 -0.35 -3.00
N SER A 14 -13.51 0.18 -3.17
CA SER A 14 -12.57 -0.37 -4.17
C SER A 14 -12.04 -1.76 -3.78
N GLN A 15 -12.50 -2.79 -4.51
CA GLN A 15 -12.03 -4.17 -4.50
C GLN A 15 -10.67 -4.36 -5.22
N ALA A 16 -10.11 -3.29 -5.79
CA ALA A 16 -8.94 -3.39 -6.66
C ALA A 16 -7.68 -2.80 -6.03
N SER A 17 -6.59 -3.56 -6.12
CA SER A 17 -5.22 -3.08 -5.86
C SER A 17 -4.92 -1.82 -6.67
N TRP A 18 -4.16 -0.89 -6.11
CA TRP A 18 -3.84 0.38 -6.76
C TRP A 18 -2.37 0.74 -6.59
N THR A 19 -1.86 1.62 -7.45
CA THR A 19 -0.47 2.07 -7.42
C THR A 19 -0.41 3.52 -6.98
N LEU A 20 0.21 3.80 -5.84
CA LEU A 20 0.56 5.17 -5.44
C LEU A 20 1.78 5.60 -6.23
N ARG A 21 1.66 6.70 -6.99
CA ARG A 21 2.80 7.32 -7.70
C ARG A 21 3.08 8.68 -7.08
N VAL A 22 4.31 8.88 -6.62
CA VAL A 22 4.81 10.16 -6.12
C VAL A 22 5.83 10.68 -7.10
N HIS A 23 5.53 11.82 -7.72
CA HIS A 23 6.44 12.48 -8.66
C HIS A 23 7.66 13.00 -7.91
N VAL A 24 8.84 12.59 -8.35
CA VAL A 24 10.14 12.90 -7.72
C VAL A 24 11.08 13.41 -8.78
N GLY A 25 10.84 14.62 -9.28
CA GLY A 25 11.66 15.20 -10.32
C GLY A 25 10.99 16.34 -11.05
N ALA A 26 11.59 16.75 -12.16
CA ALA A 26 11.05 17.79 -13.05
C ALA A 26 10.32 17.19 -14.28
N ASN A 27 10.54 15.90 -14.57
CA ASN A 27 10.04 15.22 -15.77
C ASN A 27 8.84 14.32 -15.45
N GLN A 28 7.82 14.29 -16.31
CA GLN A 28 6.54 13.60 -16.07
C GLN A 28 6.65 12.10 -15.75
N ASP A 29 7.73 11.45 -16.16
CA ASP A 29 7.97 10.02 -15.96
C ASP A 29 8.78 9.70 -14.71
N GLU A 30 9.28 10.72 -14.00
CA GLU A 30 10.10 10.56 -12.80
C GLU A 30 9.20 10.45 -11.57
N ALA A 31 8.82 9.22 -11.22
CA ALA A 31 7.98 8.95 -10.06
C ALA A 31 8.40 7.67 -9.34
N ILE A 32 8.36 7.70 -8.00
CA ILE A 32 8.39 6.48 -7.21
C ILE A 32 6.97 5.91 -7.18
N ALA A 33 6.84 4.65 -7.54
CA ALA A 33 5.59 3.92 -7.47
C ALA A 33 5.64 2.87 -6.35
N VAL A 34 4.54 2.69 -5.63
CA VAL A 34 4.31 1.55 -4.74
C VAL A 34 2.93 0.97 -4.99
N ASN A 35 2.88 -0.36 -5.13
CA ASN A 35 1.63 -1.10 -5.28
C ASN A 35 1.04 -1.39 -3.90
N ILE A 36 -0.22 -1.01 -3.71
CA ILE A 36 -0.99 -1.21 -2.49
C ILE A 36 -2.14 -2.15 -2.86
N TYR A 37 -2.06 -3.39 -2.42
CA TYR A 37 -3.10 -4.38 -2.69
C TYR A 37 -4.31 -4.19 -1.77
N ALA A 38 -5.50 -4.56 -2.24
CA ALA A 38 -6.69 -4.53 -1.42
C ALA A 38 -6.57 -5.53 -0.25
N SER A 39 -6.86 -5.07 0.97
CA SER A 39 -6.85 -5.89 2.20
C SER A 39 -8.28 -6.18 2.69
N ASN A 40 -9.22 -6.35 1.76
CA ASN A 40 -10.59 -6.71 2.12
C ASN A 40 -10.71 -8.22 2.38
N VAL A 41 -11.85 -8.65 2.92
CA VAL A 41 -12.11 -10.05 3.27
C VAL A 41 -11.96 -10.99 2.07
N ALA A 42 -12.42 -10.59 0.88
CA ALA A 42 -12.25 -11.40 -0.32
C ALA A 42 -10.76 -11.54 -0.68
N ASN A 43 -9.97 -10.47 -0.68
CA ASN A 43 -8.57 -10.51 -1.08
C ASN A 43 -7.62 -11.10 -0.02
N LEU A 44 -7.93 -10.97 1.27
CA LEU A 44 -7.10 -11.51 2.35
C LEU A 44 -7.37 -13.00 2.61
N PHE A 45 -8.58 -13.47 2.29
CA PHE A 45 -9.01 -14.84 2.54
C PHE A 45 -9.35 -15.62 1.26
N ALA A 46 -9.18 -15.04 0.06
CA ALA A 46 -9.15 -15.76 -1.20
C ALA A 46 -7.78 -16.41 -1.38
N GLY A 47 -7.67 -17.60 -0.84
CA GLY A 47 -6.56 -18.51 -1.10
C GLY A 47 -7.10 -19.93 -1.01
N GLU A 48 -6.91 -20.67 -2.11
CA GLU A 48 -7.02 -22.11 -2.24
C GLU A 48 -6.77 -22.86 -0.92
N GLY A 49 -7.86 -23.27 -0.31
CA GLY A 49 -7.92 -24.24 0.79
C GLY A 49 -9.18 -25.09 0.73
N ALA A 50 -9.91 -25.04 -0.40
CA ALA A 50 -10.86 -26.06 -0.77
C ALA A 50 -10.11 -27.27 -1.38
N GLN A 51 -9.16 -27.82 -0.62
CA GLN A 51 -9.09 -29.28 -0.63
C GLN A 51 -10.28 -29.68 0.23
N ALA A 52 -11.39 -30.00 -0.43
CA ALA A 52 -12.38 -30.84 0.19
C ALA A 52 -11.61 -32.04 0.76
N ALA A 53 -11.55 -32.14 2.09
CA ALA A 53 -11.25 -33.43 2.70
C ALA A 53 -12.22 -34.42 2.07
N PRO A 54 -11.75 -35.59 1.57
CA PRO A 54 -12.61 -36.53 0.91
C PRO A 54 -13.75 -36.87 1.85
N VAL A 55 -14.96 -36.49 1.44
CA VAL A 55 -16.20 -36.99 2.02
C VAL A 55 -16.12 -38.49 1.82
N GLN A 56 -15.82 -39.22 2.90
CA GLN A 56 -16.04 -40.66 2.93
C GLN A 56 -17.54 -40.87 2.74
N GLU A 57 -17.90 -41.33 1.54
CA GLU A 57 -19.15 -42.04 1.30
C GLU A 57 -19.30 -43.10 2.40
N ILE A 58 -20.29 -42.94 3.27
CA ILE A 58 -20.93 -44.06 3.94
C ILE A 58 -22.37 -44.06 3.44
N GLY A 59 -22.72 -45.21 2.87
CA GLY A 59 -23.86 -45.41 1.99
C GLY A 59 -25.24 -45.20 2.60
N GLN A 60 -26.18 -45.16 1.66
CA GLN A 60 -27.63 -45.14 1.82
C GLN A 60 -28.13 -46.33 2.65
N GLN A 61 -29.07 -46.08 3.58
CA GLN A 61 -30.27 -46.89 3.81
C GLN A 61 -31.24 -46.17 4.76
N GLU A 62 -32.53 -46.20 4.40
CA GLU A 62 -33.67 -45.53 5.02
C GLU A 62 -34.32 -46.30 6.20
N GLU A 63 -35.26 -45.60 6.85
CA GLU A 63 -36.37 -45.99 7.77
C GLU A 63 -36.17 -45.96 9.31
N GLY A 64 -36.99 -45.11 9.98
CA GLY A 64 -37.58 -45.45 11.30
C GLY A 64 -37.54 -44.43 12.45
N GLN A 65 -38.67 -43.74 12.68
CA GLN A 65 -39.20 -43.15 13.94
C GLN A 65 -38.63 -41.86 14.62
N ALA A 66 -39.41 -40.77 14.46
CA ALA A 66 -39.96 -39.80 15.43
C ALA A 66 -39.18 -39.29 16.68
N ALA A 67 -38.78 -38.00 16.61
CA ALA A 67 -38.89 -36.86 17.56
C ALA A 67 -38.76 -37.05 19.10
N PRO A 68 -38.14 -36.11 19.87
CA PRO A 68 -38.23 -34.66 19.65
C PRO A 68 -36.91 -33.87 19.75
N ALA A 69 -36.88 -32.69 19.12
CA ALA A 69 -35.91 -31.64 19.41
C ALA A 69 -36.13 -31.09 20.83
N PRO A 70 -35.06 -30.67 21.51
CA PRO A 70 -34.83 -29.22 21.55
C PRO A 70 -33.36 -28.82 21.36
N ALA A 71 -33.18 -27.54 21.07
CA ALA A 71 -31.94 -26.82 20.82
C ALA A 71 -31.28 -27.14 19.46
N ALA A 72 -31.81 -26.46 18.44
CA ALA A 72 -31.03 -26.08 17.27
C ALA A 72 -29.61 -25.68 17.71
N ALA A 73 -28.61 -26.38 17.15
CA ALA A 73 -27.23 -25.93 17.20
C ALA A 73 -27.20 -24.44 16.85
N PRO A 74 -26.42 -23.61 17.55
CA PRO A 74 -26.35 -22.20 17.22
C PRO A 74 -26.00 -22.11 15.74
N ALA A 75 -26.77 -21.31 15.00
CA ALA A 75 -26.43 -20.87 13.66
C ALA A 75 -25.11 -20.08 13.76
N GLN A 76 -24.01 -20.80 13.89
CA GLN A 76 -22.68 -20.26 13.86
C GLN A 76 -22.33 -20.06 12.40
N GLY A 77 -21.96 -18.82 12.09
CA GLY A 77 -21.40 -18.34 10.83
C GLY A 77 -21.56 -19.31 9.68
N GLY A 78 -22.58 -19.06 8.84
CA GLY A 78 -22.90 -19.92 7.71
C GLY A 78 -21.65 -20.37 6.97
N VAL A 79 -21.72 -21.58 6.40
CA VAL A 79 -20.69 -22.33 5.65
C VAL A 79 -19.88 -21.54 4.59
N ASN A 80 -20.20 -20.26 4.40
CA ASN A 80 -19.54 -19.28 3.53
C ASN A 80 -18.74 -18.18 4.28
N SER A 81 -18.60 -18.25 5.61
CA SER A 81 -17.76 -17.30 6.35
C SER A 81 -16.29 -17.72 6.23
N PRO A 82 -15.35 -16.81 5.88
CA PRO A 82 -13.94 -17.17 5.68
C PRO A 82 -13.27 -17.70 6.94
N ILE A 83 -13.83 -17.40 8.11
CA ILE A 83 -13.41 -17.86 9.43
C ILE A 83 -14.56 -18.67 10.05
N ASN A 84 -14.27 -19.91 10.42
CA ASN A 84 -15.20 -20.83 11.09
C ASN A 84 -14.49 -21.51 12.28
N VAL A 85 -15.15 -21.53 13.44
CA VAL A 85 -14.61 -22.06 14.71
C VAL A 85 -15.57 -23.10 15.31
N THR A 86 -16.51 -23.64 14.54
CA THR A 86 -17.50 -24.62 15.04
C THR A 86 -16.89 -25.96 15.37
N THR A 87 -15.83 -26.37 14.65
CA THR A 87 -15.09 -27.60 14.91
C THR A 87 -13.61 -27.30 15.13
N ALA A 88 -12.89 -28.20 15.81
CA ALA A 88 -11.45 -28.06 16.00
C ALA A 88 -10.67 -28.05 14.66
N VAL A 89 -11.19 -28.76 13.64
CA VAL A 89 -10.62 -28.79 12.29
C VAL A 89 -10.84 -27.44 11.60
N ASP A 90 -12.07 -26.92 11.62
CA ASP A 90 -12.41 -25.62 11.02
C ASP A 90 -11.65 -24.47 11.69
N ALA A 91 -11.49 -24.53 13.02
CA ALA A 91 -10.72 -23.57 13.78
C ALA A 91 -9.25 -23.55 13.34
N ASN A 92 -8.63 -24.73 13.15
CA ASN A 92 -7.24 -24.83 12.69
C ASN A 92 -7.08 -24.30 11.25
N MET A 93 -8.02 -24.62 10.35
CA MET A 93 -8.04 -24.07 9.00
C MET A 93 -8.19 -22.54 9.00
N SER A 94 -9.02 -22.01 9.90
CA SER A 94 -9.21 -20.57 10.04
C SER A 94 -7.97 -19.86 10.59
N LEU A 95 -7.26 -20.48 11.53
CA LEU A 95 -5.98 -19.96 12.01
C LEU A 95 -4.96 -19.86 10.87
N ALA A 96 -4.83 -20.91 10.06
CA ALA A 96 -3.93 -20.90 8.89
C ALA A 96 -4.29 -19.78 7.89
N LYS A 97 -5.57 -19.56 7.63
CA LYS A 97 -6.05 -18.44 6.78
C LYS A 97 -5.72 -17.07 7.38
N ILE A 98 -5.89 -16.90 8.69
CA ILE A 98 -5.54 -15.66 9.40
C ILE A 98 -4.03 -15.41 9.33
N GLU A 99 -3.20 -16.42 9.52
CA GLU A 99 -1.75 -16.28 9.39
C GLU A 99 -1.33 -15.84 7.99
N GLY A 100 -1.96 -16.40 6.94
CA GLY A 100 -1.76 -15.96 5.55
C GLY A 100 -2.13 -14.50 5.34
N ALA A 101 -3.30 -14.08 5.83
CA ALA A 101 -3.76 -12.70 5.76
C ALA A 101 -2.83 -11.73 6.52
N ILE A 102 -2.35 -12.11 7.71
CA ILE A 102 -1.40 -11.32 8.49
C ILE A 102 -0.09 -11.15 7.73
N ARG A 103 0.46 -12.24 7.15
CA ARG A 103 1.68 -12.17 6.35
C ARG A 103 1.53 -11.20 5.18
N MET A 104 0.45 -11.30 4.43
CA MET A 104 0.16 -10.39 3.32
C MET A 104 0.12 -8.92 3.77
N VAL A 105 -0.57 -8.61 4.87
CA VAL A 105 -0.62 -7.24 5.41
C VAL A 105 0.75 -6.78 5.94
N SER A 106 1.51 -7.69 6.55
CA SER A 106 2.86 -7.40 7.06
C SER A 106 3.81 -7.05 5.91
N ASP A 107 3.78 -7.81 4.82
CA ASP A 107 4.59 -7.56 3.63
C ASP A 107 4.23 -6.22 2.97
N GLN A 108 2.93 -5.89 2.91
CA GLN A 108 2.49 -4.57 2.46
C GLN A 108 3.04 -3.44 3.34
N ARG A 109 2.98 -3.59 4.67
CA ARG A 109 3.53 -2.60 5.61
C ARG A 109 5.04 -2.46 5.46
N ALA A 110 5.77 -3.55 5.29
CA ALA A 110 7.20 -3.54 5.05
C ALA A 110 7.54 -2.77 3.76
N ASN A 111 6.81 -3.03 2.67
CA ASN A 111 6.98 -2.31 1.40
C ASN A 111 6.67 -0.82 1.52
N LEU A 112 5.64 -0.44 2.29
CA LEU A 112 5.32 0.97 2.55
C LEU A 112 6.40 1.65 3.41
N GLY A 113 6.96 0.94 4.40
CA GLY A 113 8.09 1.45 5.19
C GLY A 113 9.34 1.69 4.31
N ALA A 114 9.67 0.74 3.43
CA ALA A 114 10.76 0.92 2.48
C ALA A 114 10.51 2.10 1.51
N PHE A 115 9.26 2.29 1.08
CA PHE A 115 8.87 3.43 0.26
C PHE A 115 9.03 4.76 1.01
N GLN A 116 8.68 4.81 2.30
CA GLN A 116 8.92 5.99 3.15
C GLN A 116 10.41 6.32 3.26
N ASN A 117 11.26 5.32 3.52
CA ASN A 117 12.72 5.52 3.60
C ASN A 117 13.29 6.11 2.30
N ARG A 118 12.78 5.66 1.15
CA ARG A 118 13.17 6.22 -0.15
C ARG A 118 12.72 7.66 -0.32
N LEU A 119 11.50 7.99 0.11
CA LEU A 119 11.00 9.36 0.06
C LEU A 119 11.81 10.30 0.97
N GLU A 120 12.19 9.84 2.17
CA GLU A 120 13.03 10.61 3.09
C GLU A 120 14.41 10.86 2.50
N SER A 121 15.05 9.83 1.93
CA SER A 121 16.34 9.99 1.23
C SER A 121 16.26 10.96 0.04
N ILE A 122 15.16 10.93 -0.74
CA ILE A 122 14.97 11.85 -1.87
C ILE A 122 14.71 13.28 -1.39
N LYS A 123 13.95 13.45 -0.30
CA LYS A 123 13.77 14.76 0.34
C LYS A 123 15.12 15.35 0.71
N ASP A 124 15.94 14.59 1.44
CA ASP A 124 17.23 15.09 1.92
C ASP A 124 18.17 15.38 0.73
N SER A 125 18.22 14.50 -0.27
CA SER A 125 18.96 14.76 -1.51
C SER A 125 18.49 16.01 -2.26
N THR A 126 17.18 16.28 -2.25
CA THR A 126 16.60 17.45 -2.89
C THR A 126 16.93 18.73 -2.12
N GLU A 127 16.95 18.68 -0.78
CA GLU A 127 17.37 19.80 0.06
C GLU A 127 18.83 20.16 -0.18
N TYR A 128 19.73 19.17 -0.30
CA TYR A 128 21.11 19.43 -0.71
C TYR A 128 21.22 20.03 -2.11
N ALA A 129 20.45 19.53 -3.07
CA ALA A 129 20.43 20.10 -4.42
C ALA A 129 19.94 21.55 -4.41
N ILE A 130 18.92 21.88 -3.61
CA ILE A 130 18.42 23.26 -3.44
C ILE A 130 19.50 24.15 -2.84
N GLU A 131 20.23 23.68 -1.82
CA GLU A 131 21.31 24.45 -1.20
C GLU A 131 22.44 24.73 -2.20
N ASN A 132 22.87 23.71 -2.96
CA ASN A 132 23.89 23.86 -4.00
C ASN A 132 23.45 24.84 -5.09
N LEU A 133 22.21 24.74 -5.58
CA LEU A 133 21.67 25.66 -6.57
C LEU A 133 21.57 27.09 -6.04
N LYS A 134 21.20 27.28 -4.77
CA LYS A 134 21.16 28.59 -4.13
C LYS A 134 22.57 29.20 -4.01
N ALA A 135 23.57 28.39 -3.68
CA ALA A 135 24.97 28.82 -3.62
C ALA A 135 25.49 29.25 -5.01
N SER A 136 25.24 28.43 -6.05
CA SER A 136 25.58 28.80 -7.43
C SER A 136 24.84 30.06 -7.89
N TYR A 137 23.56 30.21 -7.56
CA TYR A 137 22.80 31.42 -7.87
C TYR A 137 23.38 32.66 -7.18
N ALA A 138 23.80 32.55 -5.91
CA ALA A 138 24.45 33.64 -5.19
C ALA A 138 25.78 34.03 -5.84
N GLN A 139 26.60 33.06 -6.25
CA GLN A 139 27.87 33.30 -6.96
C GLN A 139 27.66 33.98 -8.31
N ILE A 140 26.69 33.51 -9.12
CA ILE A 140 26.36 34.12 -10.41
C ILE A 140 25.88 35.57 -10.18
N LYS A 141 25.00 35.79 -9.21
CA LYS A 141 24.52 37.13 -8.88
C LYS A 141 25.66 38.06 -8.47
N ASP A 142 26.54 37.61 -7.59
CA ASP A 142 27.68 38.39 -7.12
C ASP A 142 28.65 38.74 -8.27
N ALA A 143 28.92 37.78 -9.16
CA ALA A 143 29.71 38.04 -10.37
C ALA A 143 29.05 39.08 -11.29
N THR A 144 27.74 38.98 -11.54
CA THR A 144 27.02 39.97 -12.37
C THR A 144 26.98 41.36 -11.74
N MET A 145 26.85 41.45 -10.41
CA MET A 145 26.92 42.74 -9.71
C MET A 145 28.33 43.32 -9.75
N THR A 146 29.36 42.47 -9.65
CA THR A 146 30.76 42.90 -9.79
C THR A 146 31.03 43.45 -11.18
N ASP A 147 30.58 42.76 -12.24
CA ASP A 147 30.71 43.22 -13.63
C ASP A 147 30.01 44.58 -13.85
N GLU A 148 28.81 44.76 -13.29
CA GLU A 148 28.07 46.02 -13.36
C GLU A 148 28.81 47.16 -12.62
N VAL A 149 29.37 46.90 -11.43
CA VAL A 149 30.15 47.88 -10.67
C VAL A 149 31.44 48.26 -11.41
N VAL A 150 32.13 47.30 -12.02
CA VAL A 150 33.33 47.55 -12.84
C VAL A 150 32.96 48.39 -14.07
N ALA A 151 31.87 48.04 -14.77
CA ALA A 151 31.39 48.79 -15.92
C ALA A 151 31.00 50.24 -15.55
N SER A 152 30.27 50.43 -14.44
CA SER A 152 29.90 51.75 -13.92
C SER A 152 31.11 52.60 -13.52
N THR A 153 32.10 51.97 -12.86
CA THR A 153 33.37 52.64 -12.51
C THR A 153 34.14 53.04 -13.77
N THR A 154 34.21 52.15 -14.76
CA THR A 154 34.88 52.41 -16.04
C THR A 154 34.18 53.52 -16.83
N HIS A 155 32.85 53.57 -16.80
CA HIS A 155 32.09 54.64 -17.43
C HIS A 155 32.37 56.00 -16.76
N SER A 156 32.39 56.03 -15.42
CA SER A 156 32.63 57.25 -14.63
C SER A 156 34.03 57.86 -14.84
N ILE A 157 35.01 57.07 -15.27
CA ILE A 157 36.38 57.56 -15.57
C ILE A 157 36.59 57.93 -17.05
N LEU A 158 35.67 57.54 -17.96
CA LEU A 158 35.77 57.79 -19.40
C LEU A 158 34.97 59.03 -19.85
N THR A 159 34.06 59.52 -19.01
CA THR A 159 33.26 60.74 -19.21
C THR A 159 33.83 61.90 -18.40
#